data_AF-A0A950NKL8-F1
#
_entry.id   AF-A0A950NKL8-F1
#
_cell.length_a   1.000
_cell.length_b   1.000
_cell.length_c   1.000
_cell.angle_alpha   90.00
_cell.angle_beta   90.00
_cell.angle_gamma   90.00
#
_symmetry.space_group_name_H-M   'P 1'
#
loop_
_entity.id
_entity.type
_entity.pdbx_description
1 polymer ?
#
loop_
_entity_poly.entity_id
_entity_poly.type
_entity_poly.pdbx_seq_one_letter_code
_entity_poly.pdbx_strand_id
1 'polypeptide(L)' 'QAAREIQDLYLAGKREQACAAIPDELIDLISLCGPRDVVRDRLAAFREAGVGTLMVAPMAVSSEDRIAQLRSIAELAA' A
#
# COMPACT_ATOMS: atom_id res chain seq x y z
N GLN A 1 16.09 0.49 11.89
CA GLN A 1 17.02 1.60 11.59
C GLN A 1 16.36 2.66 10.69
N ALA A 2 15.85 2.27 9.50
CA ALA A 2 15.28 3.18 8.49
C ALA A 2 14.22 4.17 9.03
N ALA A 3 13.37 3.73 9.96
CA ALA A 3 12.33 4.60 10.54
C ALA A 3 12.85 5.91 11.13
N ARG A 4 14.03 5.90 11.79
CA ARG A 4 14.59 7.12 12.40
C ARG A 4 15.15 8.06 11.34
N GLU A 5 15.85 7.52 10.36
CA GLU A 5 16.40 8.28 9.23
C GLU A 5 15.29 8.96 8.41
N ILE A 6 14.23 8.21 8.07
CA ILE A 6 13.06 8.76 7.35
C ILE A 6 12.46 9.92 8.13
N GLN A 7 12.28 9.77 9.44
CA GLN A 7 11.71 10.81 10.30
C GLN A 7 12.60 12.05 10.37
N ASP A 8 13.91 11.87 10.60
CA ASP A 8 14.86 12.98 10.68
C ASP A 8 14.92 13.77 9.35
N LEU A 9 14.94 13.08 8.21
CA LEU A 9 14.89 13.70 6.88
C LEU A 9 13.57 14.45 6.65
N TYR A 10 12.44 13.85 7.03
CA TYR A 10 11.13 14.47 6.88
C TYR A 10 10.99 15.75 7.72
N LEU A 11 11.40 15.69 8.99
CA LEU A 11 11.34 16.83 9.92
C LEU A 11 12.34 17.94 9.52
N ALA A 12 13.43 17.59 8.86
CA ALA A 12 14.36 18.55 8.25
C ALA A 12 13.85 19.14 6.91
N GLY A 13 12.64 18.77 6.46
CA GLY A 13 12.04 19.24 5.20
C GLY A 13 12.59 18.57 3.94
N LYS A 14 13.45 17.55 4.06
CA LYS A 14 14.09 16.84 2.95
C LYS A 14 13.21 15.70 2.44
N ARG A 15 12.03 16.04 1.90
CA ARG A 15 10.97 15.06 1.56
C ARG A 15 11.41 14.01 0.55
N GLU A 16 12.14 14.38 -0.50
CA GLU A 16 12.61 13.44 -1.52
C GLU A 16 13.58 12.40 -0.95
N GLN A 17 14.50 12.83 -0.09
CA GLN A 17 15.44 11.94 0.59
C GLN A 17 14.71 11.03 1.59
N ALA A 18 13.73 11.57 2.32
CA ALA A 18 12.90 10.78 3.22
C ALA A 18 12.13 9.69 2.45
N CYS A 19 11.56 10.02 1.29
CA CYS A 19 10.89 9.04 0.42
C CYS A 19 11.86 7.96 -0.08
N ALA A 20 13.06 8.35 -0.55
CA ALA A 20 14.06 7.40 -1.02
C ALA A 20 14.60 6.47 0.09
N ALA A 21 14.51 6.89 1.35
CA ALA A 21 14.91 6.09 2.51
C ALA A 21 13.82 5.08 2.97
N ILE A 22 12.61 5.11 2.38
CA ILE A 22 11.55 4.14 2.68
C ILE A 22 11.95 2.80 2.04
N PRO A 23 12.08 1.71 2.82
CA PRO A 23 12.37 0.40 2.26
C PRO A 23 11.21 -0.12 1.40
N ASP A 24 11.51 -0.73 0.26
CA ASP A 24 10.49 -1.34 -0.62
C ASP A 24 9.65 -2.38 0.12
N GLU A 25 10.27 -3.21 0.97
CA GLU A 25 9.58 -4.20 1.78
C GLU A 25 8.52 -3.56 2.70
N LEU A 26 8.77 -2.35 3.22
CA LEU A 26 7.78 -1.65 4.02
C LEU A 26 6.57 -1.25 3.16
N ILE A 27 6.79 -0.82 1.91
CA ILE A 27 5.72 -0.48 0.97
C ILE A 27 4.86 -1.70 0.69
N ASP A 28 5.48 -2.85 0.41
CA ASP A 28 4.81 -4.12 0.13
C ASP A 28 3.97 -4.64 1.31
N LEU A 29 4.39 -4.33 2.55
CA LEU A 29 3.68 -4.74 3.76
C LEU A 29 2.46 -3.87 4.08
N ILE A 30 2.50 -2.59 3.73
CA ILE A 30 1.46 -1.61 4.13
C ILE A 30 0.55 -1.17 2.99
N SER A 31 0.86 -1.53 1.74
CA SER A 31 0.14 -1.09 0.55
C SER A 31 -0.34 -2.27 -0.28
N LEU A 32 -1.52 -2.11 -0.89
CA LEU A 32 -2.00 -2.98 -1.96
C LEU A 32 -1.64 -2.34 -3.31
N CYS A 33 -0.41 -2.55 -3.76
CA CYS A 33 0.13 -1.91 -4.97
C CYS A 33 0.83 -2.94 -5.86
N GLY A 34 0.82 -2.70 -7.17
CA GLY A 34 1.52 -3.52 -8.16
C GLY A 34 0.62 -4.44 -8.98
N PRO A 35 1.20 -5.49 -9.59
CA PRO A 35 0.49 -6.46 -10.40
C PRO A 35 -0.63 -7.19 -9.65
N ARG A 36 -1.64 -7.67 -10.40
CA ARG A 36 -2.86 -8.30 -9.81
C ARG A 36 -2.54 -9.55 -8.98
N ASP A 37 -1.54 -10.33 -9.37
CA ASP A 37 -1.08 -11.51 -8.65
C ASP A 37 -0.44 -11.15 -7.30
N VAL A 38 0.43 -10.14 -7.28
CA VAL A 38 1.02 -9.64 -6.04
C VAL A 38 -0.05 -9.15 -5.07
N VAL A 39 -1.02 -8.37 -5.56
CA VAL A 39 -2.12 -7.85 -4.73
C VAL A 39 -2.99 -9.00 -4.19
N ARG A 40 -3.27 -10.03 -4.99
CA ARG A 40 -4.03 -11.21 -4.57
C ARG A 40 -3.33 -11.96 -3.43
N ASP A 41 -2.03 -12.16 -3.55
CA ASP A 41 -1.25 -12.87 -2.52
C ASP A 41 -1.24 -12.07 -1.20
N ARG A 42 -1.22 -10.73 -1.26
CA ARG A 42 -1.35 -9.88 -0.07
C ARG A 42 -2.74 -9.94 0.57
N LEU A 43 -3.81 -9.96 -0.24
CA LEU A 43 -5.17 -10.16 0.26
C LEU A 43 -5.31 -11.51 0.97
N ALA A 44 -4.70 -12.57 0.43
CA ALA A 44 -4.67 -13.88 1.07
C ALA A 44 -3.93 -13.84 2.41
N ALA A 45 -2.77 -13.17 2.48
CA ALA A 45 -2.01 -13.02 3.72
C ALA A 45 -2.82 -12.31 4.82
N PHE A 46 -3.57 -11.25 4.49
CA PHE A 46 -4.47 -10.60 5.46
C PHE A 46 -5.56 -11.55 5.97
N ARG A 47 -6.17 -12.33 5.07
CA ARG A 47 -7.18 -13.32 5.43
C ARG A 47 -6.61 -14.41 6.35
N GLU A 48 -5.42 -14.92 6.04
CA GLU A 48 -4.71 -15.92 6.87
C GLU A 48 -4.33 -15.37 8.24
N ALA A 49 -4.03 -14.07 8.35
CA ALA A 49 -3.83 -13.37 9.61
C ALA A 49 -5.13 -13.13 10.42
N GLY A 50 -6.29 -13.59 9.93
CA GLY A 50 -7.58 -13.49 10.61
C GLY A 50 -8.32 -12.17 10.38
N VAL A 51 -7.95 -11.39 9.36
CA VAL A 51 -8.68 -10.15 9.02
C VAL A 51 -10.06 -10.50 8.46
N GLY A 52 -11.11 -10.15 9.21
CA GLY A 52 -12.50 -10.35 8.78
C GLY A 52 -13.09 -9.21 7.95
N THR A 53 -12.48 -8.03 7.96
CA THR A 53 -12.90 -6.87 7.16
C THR A 53 -11.70 -6.01 6.82
N LEU A 54 -11.50 -5.77 5.52
CA LEU A 54 -10.40 -4.95 5.01
C LEU A 54 -10.96 -3.61 4.51
N MET A 55 -10.50 -2.51 5.09
CA MET A 55 -10.79 -1.17 4.59
C MET A 55 -9.77 -0.83 3.50
N VAL A 56 -10.25 -0.39 2.34
CA VAL A 56 -9.40 -0.01 1.21
C VAL A 56 -9.66 1.43 0.78
N ALA A 57 -8.58 2.16 0.49
CA ALA A 57 -8.61 3.53 0.02
C ALA A 57 -7.98 3.61 -1.38
N PRO A 58 -8.79 3.73 -2.44
CA PRO A 58 -8.28 3.91 -3.80
C PRO A 58 -7.51 5.23 -3.93
N MET A 59 -6.33 5.17 -4.55
CA MET A 59 -5.40 6.30 -4.66
C MET A 59 -5.35 6.93 -6.06
N ALA A 60 -6.19 6.47 -7.01
CA ALA A 60 -6.24 7.08 -8.34
C ALA A 60 -6.79 8.52 -8.31
N VAL A 61 -6.38 9.32 -9.30
CA VAL A 61 -6.69 10.75 -9.38
C VAL A 61 -8.16 10.99 -9.72
N SER A 62 -8.71 10.25 -10.68
CA SER A 62 -10.10 10.41 -11.11
C SER A 62 -11.07 9.57 -10.27
N SER A 63 -12.33 9.99 -10.19
CA SER A 63 -13.37 9.18 -9.54
C SER A 63 -13.64 7.88 -10.28
N GLU A 64 -13.56 7.89 -11.62
CA GLU A 64 -13.77 6.71 -12.45
C GLU A 64 -12.70 5.63 -12.20
N ASP A 65 -11.44 6.03 -12.17
CA ASP A 65 -10.32 5.12 -11.91
C ASP A 65 -10.36 4.58 -10.48
N ARG A 66 -10.79 5.40 -9.50
CA ARG A 66 -10.98 4.93 -8.12
C ARG A 66 -12.06 3.85 -8.03
N ILE A 67 -13.17 4.01 -8.78
CA ILE A 67 -14.20 2.98 -8.88
C ILE A 67 -13.65 1.72 -9.56
N ALA A 68 -12.85 1.86 -10.62
CA ALA A 68 -12.20 0.73 -11.30
C ALA A 68 -11.23 -0.02 -10.38
N GLN A 69 -10.46 0.70 -9.55
CA GLN A 69 -9.61 0.11 -8.52
C GLN A 69 -10.43 -0.66 -7.48
N LEU A 70 -11.55 -0.10 -6.98
CA LEU A 70 -12.43 -0.81 -6.06
C LEU A 70 -12.99 -2.10 -6.66
N ARG A 71 -13.42 -2.07 -7.92
CA ARG A 71 -13.87 -3.29 -8.62
C ARG A 71 -12.76 -4.34 -8.72
N SER A 72 -11.55 -3.91 -9.06
CA SER A 72 -10.40 -4.82 -9.16
C SER A 72 -10.08 -5.49 -7.82
N ILE A 73 -10.13 -4.74 -6.71
CA ILE A 73 -9.93 -5.31 -5.37
C ILE A 73 -11.08 -6.27 -5.00
N ALA A 74 -12.33 -5.91 -5.28
CA ALA A 74 -13.47 -6.77 -5.01
C ALA A 74 -13.41 -8.10 -5.77
N GLU A 75 -12.97 -8.08 -7.03
CA GLU A 75 -12.74 -9.29 -7.83
C GLU A 75 -11.63 -10.18 -7.28
N LEU A 76 -10.53 -9.59 -6.79
CA LEU A 76 -9.39 -10.34 -6.26
C LEU A 76 -9.63 -10.89 -4.85
N ALA A 77 -10.56 -10.29 -4.10
CA ALA A 77 -10.92 -10.69 -2.75
C ALA A 77 -12.02 -11.77 -2.70
N ALA A 78 -12.72 -12.00 -3.82
CA ALA A 78 -13.72 -13.06 -3.97
C ALA A 78 -13.08 -14.46 -3.99
#